data_AF-A0A7W0LCK4-F1
#
_entry.id   AF-A0A7W0LCK4-F1
#
_cell.length_a   1.000
_cell.length_b   1.000
_cell.length_c   1.000
_cell.angle_alpha   90.00
_cell.angle_beta   90.00
_cell.angle_gamma   90.00
#
_symmetry.space_group_name_H-M   'P 1'
#
loop_
_entity.id
_entity.type
_entity.pdbx_description
1 polymer ?
#
loop_
_entity_poly.entity_id
_entity_poly.type
_entity_poly.pdbx_seq_one_letter_code
_entity_poly.pdbx_strand_id
1 'polypeptide(L)'
;MNNEKPEKPEKSAAGPPKSDLPVVELSTLKDLSVTELTKIAKQLDVPGATGMRKQELIFEILRSRAEKSGLLFSEGVLETLPDGF
;
A
#
# COMPACT_ATOMS: atom_id res chain seq x y z
N MET A 1 -47.88 -7.26 1.96
CA MET A 1 -47.30 -6.96 0.64
C MET A 1 -45.94 -6.29 0.92
N ASN A 2 -44.78 -6.96 0.88
CA ASN A 2 -44.07 -7.56 -0.28
C ASN A 2 -44.23 -6.69 -1.52
N ASN A 3 -43.24 -6.20 -2.27
CA ASN A 3 -41.79 -6.38 -2.44
C ASN A 3 -41.32 -5.03 -3.09
N GLU A 4 -40.05 -4.61 -3.20
CA GLU A 4 -38.91 -5.23 -3.88
C GLU A 4 -37.59 -4.52 -3.44
N LYS A 5 -36.56 -5.35 -3.19
CA LYS A 5 -35.10 -5.04 -3.30
C LYS A 5 -34.78 -4.72 -4.79
N PRO A 6 -33.62 -4.21 -5.27
CA PRO A 6 -32.29 -4.12 -4.63
C PRO A 6 -31.47 -2.87 -5.07
N GLU A 7 -30.13 -2.97 -5.01
CA GLU A 7 -29.09 -1.98 -5.40
C GLU A 7 -28.66 -1.05 -4.26
N LYS A 8 -27.38 -0.92 -3.87
CA LYS A 8 -26.10 -1.41 -4.39
C LYS A 8 -25.11 -1.20 -3.23
N PRO A 9 -24.00 -1.97 -3.10
CA PRO A 9 -23.03 -1.70 -2.03
C PRO A 9 -22.49 -0.29 -2.23
N GLU A 10 -22.71 0.58 -1.25
CA GLU A 10 -22.04 1.87 -1.15
C GLU A 10 -20.56 1.58 -0.93
N LYS A 11 -19.84 1.39 -2.04
CA LYS A 11 -18.38 1.44 -2.13
C LYS A 11 -17.98 2.89 -1.89
N SER A 12 -18.22 3.37 -0.68
CA SER A 12 -17.93 4.74 -0.28
C SER A 12 -16.55 4.76 0.37
N ALA A 13 -15.62 5.32 -0.40
CA ALA A 13 -14.45 6.05 0.07
C ALA A 13 -13.68 5.41 1.24
N ALA A 14 -12.75 4.50 0.93
CA ALA A 14 -11.56 4.39 1.78
C ALA A 14 -10.71 5.64 1.55
N GLY A 15 -11.10 6.77 2.14
CA GLY A 15 -10.12 7.79 2.51
C GLY A 15 -9.00 7.09 3.29
N PRO A 16 -7.71 7.50 3.14
CA PRO A 16 -6.61 6.78 3.74
C PRO A 16 -6.94 6.59 5.23
N PRO A 17 -6.95 5.34 5.74
CA PRO A 17 -7.22 5.13 7.14
C PRO A 17 -6.14 5.92 7.86
N LYS A 18 -6.56 6.91 8.66
CA LYS A 18 -5.71 7.54 9.67
C LYS A 18 -5.36 6.42 10.64
N SER A 19 -4.36 5.64 10.25
CA SER A 19 -3.78 4.59 11.04
C SER A 19 -2.66 5.26 11.79
N ASP A 20 -2.82 5.37 13.11
CA ASP A 20 -1.80 5.85 14.06
C ASP A 20 -0.60 4.88 14.16
N LEU A 21 -0.30 4.17 13.08
CA LEU A 21 0.94 3.44 12.88
C LEU A 21 1.86 4.37 12.09
N PRO A 22 3.16 4.45 12.42
CA PRO A 22 4.09 5.27 11.67
C PRO A 22 4.11 4.77 10.22
N VAL A 23 3.36 5.46 9.34
CA VAL A 23 3.43 5.31 7.90
C VAL A 23 4.83 5.77 7.56
N VAL A 24 5.76 4.83 7.48
CA VAL A 24 7.10 5.15 7.02
C VAL A 24 6.96 5.49 5.56
N GLU A 25 7.06 6.79 5.29
CA GLU A 25 6.85 7.34 3.98
C GLU A 25 7.90 6.83 3.00
N LEU A 26 7.46 6.70 1.75
CA LEU A 26 8.31 6.35 0.62
C LEU A 26 9.56 7.25 0.58
N SER A 27 9.43 8.52 0.97
CA SER A 27 10.53 9.50 1.08
C SER A 27 11.62 9.01 2.03
N THR A 28 11.26 8.59 3.25
CA THR A 28 12.20 8.08 4.24
C THR A 28 12.92 6.83 3.73
N LEU A 29 12.20 5.89 3.09
CA LEU A 29 12.81 4.68 2.54
C LEU A 29 13.75 4.98 1.36
N LYS A 30 13.48 6.03 0.58
CA LYS A 30 14.37 6.47 -0.51
C LYS A 30 15.69 7.05 0.02
N ASP A 31 15.66 7.72 1.18
CA ASP A 31 16.87 8.29 1.79
C ASP A 31 17.76 7.22 2.46
N LEU A 32 17.20 6.07 2.81
CA LEU A 32 17.97 4.95 3.36
C LEU A 32 18.93 4.33 2.34
N SER A 33 20.06 3.82 2.85
CA SER A 33 21.00 3.05 2.04
C SER A 33 20.43 1.66 1.69
N VAL A 34 20.94 1.07 0.60
CA VAL A 34 20.55 -0.31 0.21
C VAL A 34 20.79 -1.29 1.37
N THR A 35 21.88 -1.12 2.12
CA THR A 35 22.22 -1.95 3.26
C THR A 35 21.16 -1.88 4.36
N GLU A 36 20.62 -0.70 4.65
CA GLU A 36 19.56 -0.52 5.65
C GLU A 36 18.22 -1.06 5.16
N LEU A 37 17.88 -0.82 3.89
CA LEU A 37 16.70 -1.41 3.27
C LEU A 37 16.77 -2.94 3.31
N THR A 38 17.92 -3.56 3.02
CA THR A 38 18.06 -5.02 3.10
C THR A 38 17.90 -5.53 4.53
N LYS A 39 18.36 -4.79 5.54
CA LYS A 39 18.13 -5.14 6.96
C LYS A 39 16.64 -5.10 7.30
N ILE A 40 15.94 -4.04 6.90
CA ILE A 40 14.50 -3.89 7.14
C ILE A 40 13.73 -4.99 6.39
N ALA A 41 14.08 -5.26 5.14
CA ALA A 41 13.48 -6.33 4.34
C ALA A 41 13.65 -7.70 5.01
N LYS A 42 14.84 -8.00 5.56
CA LYS A 42 15.07 -9.23 6.35
C LYS A 42 14.23 -9.29 7.63
N GLN A 43 14.08 -8.18 8.35
CA GLN A 43 13.22 -8.13 9.55
C GLN A 43 11.74 -8.30 9.22
N LEU A 44 11.34 -7.98 8.00
CA LEU A 44 9.98 -8.15 7.51
C LEU A 44 9.73 -9.52 6.88
N ASP A 45 10.76 -10.38 6.80
CA ASP A 45 10.75 -11.68 6.11
C ASP A 45 10.50 -11.56 4.60
N VAL A 46 10.97 -10.48 3.96
CA VAL A 46 10.92 -10.31 2.50
C VAL A 46 11.90 -11.31 1.84
N PRO A 47 11.40 -12.31 1.08
CA PRO A 47 12.25 -13.25 0.38
C PRO A 47 12.98 -12.57 -0.77
N GLY A 48 14.24 -12.94 -1.02
CA GLY A 48 15.00 -12.43 -2.18
C GLY A 48 15.57 -11.01 -2.03
N ALA A 49 15.45 -10.38 -0.85
CA ALA A 49 15.93 -9.02 -0.55
C ALA A 49 17.41 -8.72 -0.90
N THR A 50 18.26 -9.75 -1.05
CA THR A 50 19.70 -9.56 -1.35
C THR A 50 19.97 -9.35 -2.84
N GLY A 51 19.06 -9.77 -3.74
CA GLY A 51 19.19 -9.62 -5.19
C GLY A 51 18.33 -8.51 -5.80
N MET A 52 17.44 -7.89 -5.01
CA MET A 52 16.50 -6.87 -5.49
C MET A 52 17.19 -5.51 -5.69
N ARG A 53 16.71 -4.76 -6.69
CA ARG A 53 17.10 -3.36 -6.86
C ARG A 53 16.56 -2.51 -5.72
N LYS A 54 17.18 -1.35 -5.44
CA LYS A 54 16.74 -0.43 -4.37
C LYS A 54 15.24 -0.10 -4.45
N GLN A 55 14.72 0.14 -5.65
CA GLN A 55 13.29 0.45 -5.85
C GLN A 55 12.38 -0.74 -5.52
N GLU A 56 12.73 -1.94 -5.97
CA GLU A 56 11.99 -3.17 -5.67
C GLU A 56 12.02 -3.48 -4.17
N LEU A 57 13.18 -3.29 -3.54
CA LEU A 57 13.37 -3.50 -2.11
C LEU A 57 12.48 -2.56 -1.29
N ILE A 58 12.39 -1.28 -1.68
CA ILE A 58 11.49 -0.30 -1.06
C ILE A 58 10.03 -0.74 -1.23
N PHE A 59 9.65 -1.19 -2.43
CA PHE A 59 8.29 -1.63 -2.72
C PHE A 59 7.90 -2.86 -1.89
N GLU A 60 8.74 -3.88 -1.82
CA GLU A 60 8.50 -5.08 -1.02
C GLU A 60 8.45 -4.78 0.49
N ILE A 61 9.28 -3.86 0.98
CA ILE A 61 9.22 -3.38 2.37
C ILE A 61 7.87 -2.69 2.66
N LEU A 62 7.42 -1.81 1.77
CA LEU A 62 6.13 -1.14 1.90
C LEU A 62 4.98 -2.13 1.87
N ARG A 63 5.02 -3.07 0.91
CA ARG A 63 4.03 -4.13 0.76
C ARG A 63 3.97 -5.03 2.01
N SER A 64 5.09 -5.56 2.48
CA SER A 64 5.14 -6.40 3.68
C SER A 64 4.62 -5.67 4.92
N ARG A 65 4.91 -4.37 5.06
CA ARG A 65 4.36 -3.56 6.17
C ARG A 65 2.87 -3.37 6.04
N ALA A 66 2.40 -3.07 4.85
CA ALA A 66 0.99 -2.91 4.54
C ALA A 66 0.17 -4.18 4.83
N GLU A 67 0.67 -5.32 4.36
CA GLU A 67 0.07 -6.64 4.61
C GLU A 67 0.02 -6.93 6.12
N LYS A 68 1.10 -6.66 6.85
CA LYS A 68 1.13 -6.82 8.32
C LYS A 68 0.21 -5.86 9.06
N SER A 69 0.00 -4.65 8.55
CA SER A 69 -0.91 -3.67 9.12
C SER A 69 -2.37 -3.84 8.66
N GLY A 70 -2.66 -4.86 7.85
CA GLY A 70 -3.99 -5.09 7.28
C GLY A 70 -4.45 -3.99 6.32
N LEU A 71 -3.52 -3.14 5.85
CA LEU A 71 -3.81 -2.12 4.86
C LEU A 71 -3.75 -2.77 3.48
N LEU A 72 -4.92 -2.92 2.85
CA LEU A 72 -5.02 -3.40 1.49
C LEU A 72 -4.66 -2.26 0.52
N PHE A 73 -3.49 -2.35 -0.12
CA PHE A 73 -3.11 -1.43 -1.19
C PHE A 73 -3.80 -1.88 -2.48
N SER A 74 -4.59 -0.98 -3.07
CA SER A 74 -5.18 -1.15 -4.40
C SER A 74 -4.50 -0.16 -5.35
N GLU A 75 -3.87 -0.68 -6.41
CA GLU A 75 -3.31 0.12 -7.48
C GLU A 75 -4.39 0.42 -8.54
N GLY A 76 -4.44 1.65 -9.02
CA GLY A 76 -5.30 2.07 -10.13
C GLY A 76 -4.80 3.36 -10.74
N VAL A 77 -4.92 3.50 -12.06
CA VAL A 77 -4.70 4.77 -12.75
C VAL A 77 -5.97 5.59 -12.58
N LEU A 78 -5.87 6.73 -11.91
CA LEU A 78 -6.97 7.69 -11.85
C LEU A 78 -7.04 8.38 -13.22
N GLU A 79 -8.05 8.05 -14.00
CA GLU A 79 -8.37 8.76 -15.23
C GLU A 79 -9.41 9.82 -14.90
N THR A 80 -9.00 11.09 -14.92
CA THR A 80 -9.94 12.19 -14.79
C THR A 80 -10.64 12.39 -16.13
N LEU A 81 -11.93 12.07 -16.18
CA LEU A 81 -12.79 12.38 -17.30
C LEU A 81 -12.94 13.91 -17.42
N PRO A 82 -13.16 14.45 -18.64
CA PRO A 82 -13.41 15.89 -18.86
C PRO A 82 -14.53 16.48 -17.99
N ASP A 83 -15.41 15.59 -17.54
CA ASP A 83 -16.61 15.75 -16.75
C ASP A 83 -16.33 15.99 -15.25
N GLY A 84 -15.08 15.78 -14.80
CA GLY A 84 -14.63 16.04 -13.43
C GLY A 84 -14.72 14.85 -12.46
N PHE A 85 -14.78 13.61 -12.98
CA PHE A 85 -14.70 12.38 -12.20
C PHE A 85 -13.44 11.59 -12.53
#